data_AF-A0A2A5BPL2-F1
#
_entry.id   AF-A0A2A5BPL2-F1
#
_cell.length_a   1.000
_cell.length_b   1.000
_cell.length_c   1.000
_cell.angle_alpha   90.00
_cell.angle_beta   90.00
_cell.angle_gamma   90.00
#
_symmetry.space_group_name_H-M   'P 1'
#
loop_
_entity.id
_entity.type
_entity.pdbx_description
1 polymer ?
#
loop_
_entity_poly.entity_id
_entity_poly.type
_entity_poly.pdbx_seq_one_letter_code
_entity_poly.pdbx_strand_id
1 'polypeptide(L)'
;MLALLLLASCSHGENGAGSSLNADDLWDQMAAERAKPLPVVTSGVSDGNSGVLQDHMLPAFSPDLFSPEELDKQREILRKAPKKYRDISENISGALALYPEQSFETSFNAEEKQAQRQTVQLHLSRLISLGKNMEMAIKALGRGGEDQPLLDKSSELRAIISERVIDTQKHLAEETTK
;
A
#
# COMPACT_ATOMS: atom_id res chain seq x y z
N MET A 1 31.84 11.66 -31.68
CA MET A 1 31.08 12.89 -31.38
C MET A 1 29.83 12.49 -30.63
N LEU A 2 29.79 12.77 -29.33
CA LEU A 2 28.70 12.47 -28.41
C LEU A 2 27.79 13.72 -28.34
N ALA A 3 26.52 13.60 -28.71
CA ALA A 3 25.54 14.67 -28.50
C ALA A 3 24.75 14.37 -27.22
N LEU A 4 25.07 15.09 -26.15
CA LEU A 4 24.27 15.14 -24.92
C LEU A 4 22.92 15.82 -25.22
N LEU A 5 21.83 15.11 -24.96
CA LEU A 5 20.50 15.69 -24.81
C LEU A 5 20.39 16.29 -23.40
N LEU A 6 20.54 17.61 -23.31
CA LEU A 6 20.26 18.40 -22.10
C LEU A 6 18.74 18.51 -21.92
N LEU A 7 18.22 17.85 -20.88
CA LEU A 7 16.88 18.03 -20.34
C LEU A 7 16.75 19.43 -19.74
N ALA A 8 16.02 20.31 -20.43
CA ALA A 8 15.47 21.53 -19.86
C ALA A 8 14.04 21.25 -19.41
N SER A 9 13.81 21.20 -18.10
CA SER A 9 12.49 21.42 -17.52
C SER A 9 12.66 22.19 -16.22
N CYS A 10 12.77 23.51 -16.35
CA CYS A 10 12.58 24.44 -15.26
C CYS A 10 11.08 24.55 -14.98
N SER A 11 10.58 23.89 -13.93
CA SER A 11 9.32 24.31 -13.30
C SER A 11 9.66 25.18 -12.10
N HIS A 12 9.71 26.49 -12.33
CA HIS A 12 9.76 27.51 -11.28
C HIS A 12 8.33 27.80 -10.83
N GLY A 13 8.03 27.50 -9.57
CA GLY A 13 6.73 27.76 -8.94
C GLY A 13 6.91 27.92 -7.43
N GLU A 14 7.01 29.17 -7.00
CA GLU A 14 7.16 29.59 -5.60
C GLU A 14 5.87 29.36 -4.79
N ASN A 15 6.08 28.87 -3.56
CA ASN A 15 5.40 29.21 -2.30
C ASN A 15 3.88 28.93 -2.12
N GLY A 16 3.61 27.85 -1.37
CA GLY A 16 2.36 27.63 -0.63
C GLY A 16 2.46 26.40 0.26
N ALA A 17 2.63 26.60 1.58
CA ALA A 17 2.86 25.57 2.58
C ALA A 17 1.71 24.54 2.68
N GLY A 18 2.08 23.27 2.63
CA GLY A 18 1.22 22.11 2.86
C GLY A 18 1.99 20.85 2.47
N SER A 19 2.79 20.32 3.42
CA SER A 19 3.70 19.19 3.26
C SER A 19 3.13 18.08 2.36
N SER A 20 3.62 17.99 1.12
CA SER A 20 3.28 16.89 0.22
C SER A 20 4.14 15.70 0.60
N LEU A 21 3.61 14.81 1.45
CA LEU A 21 4.24 13.50 1.62
C LEU A 21 4.08 12.74 0.30
N ASN A 22 5.21 12.55 -0.38
CA ASN A 22 5.29 11.86 -1.64
C ASN A 22 5.16 10.34 -1.41
N ALA A 23 4.94 9.59 -2.49
CA ALA A 23 4.73 8.15 -2.42
C ALA A 23 5.91 7.36 -1.82
N ASP A 24 7.09 7.97 -1.74
CA ASP A 24 8.31 7.38 -1.20
C ASP A 24 8.40 7.51 0.33
N ASP A 25 7.83 8.56 0.93
CA ASP A 25 7.95 8.84 2.37
C ASP A 25 7.16 7.84 3.25
N LEU A 26 6.10 7.24 2.70
CA LEU A 26 5.29 6.23 3.39
C LEU A 26 5.93 4.83 3.34
N TRP A 27 6.83 4.58 2.37
CA TRP A 27 7.65 3.37 2.34
C TRP A 27 8.80 3.45 3.37
N ASP A 28 9.42 4.62 3.55
CA ASP A 28 10.48 4.88 4.56
C ASP A 28 10.00 4.68 6.01
N GLN A 29 8.75 5.01 6.29
CA GLN A 29 8.17 4.83 7.63
C GLN A 29 7.91 3.35 7.97
N MET A 30 7.56 2.53 6.98
CA MET A 30 7.36 1.09 7.18
C MET A 30 8.68 0.28 7.21
N ALA A 31 9.77 0.81 6.63
CA ALA A 31 11.10 0.20 6.74
C ALA A 31 11.75 0.45 8.12
N ALA A 32 11.62 1.66 8.67
CA ALA A 32 12.14 2.01 10.00
C ALA A 32 11.48 1.22 11.14
N GLU A 33 10.17 0.95 11.06
CA GLU A 33 9.48 0.07 12.03
C GLU A 33 9.98 -1.38 11.98
N ARG A 34 10.49 -1.83 10.83
CA ARG A 34 10.97 -3.20 10.63
C ARG A 34 12.40 -3.45 11.14
N ALA A 35 13.17 -2.38 11.40
CA ALA A 35 14.57 -2.45 11.88
C ALA A 35 14.73 -2.31 13.40
N LYS A 36 13.63 -2.09 14.13
CA LYS A 36 13.67 -2.03 15.61
C LYS A 36 13.93 -3.43 16.18
N PRO A 37 14.85 -3.58 17.15
CA PRO A 37 15.11 -4.88 17.78
C PRO A 37 13.86 -5.35 18.54
N LEU A 38 13.54 -6.63 18.40
CA LEU A 38 12.39 -7.24 19.06
C LEU A 38 12.54 -7.15 20.58
N PRO A 39 11.46 -6.86 21.34
CA PRO A 39 11.51 -6.91 22.80
C PRO A 39 11.80 -8.34 23.23
N VAL A 40 12.92 -8.53 23.91
CA VAL A 40 13.32 -9.80 24.50
C VAL A 40 12.31 -10.15 25.59
N VAL A 41 11.46 -11.15 25.34
CA VAL A 41 10.61 -11.75 26.37
C VAL A 41 11.48 -12.70 27.17
N THR A 42 12.01 -12.23 28.31
CA THR A 42 12.54 -13.10 29.35
C THR A 42 11.50 -13.25 30.45
N SER A 43 10.75 -14.34 30.39
CA SER A 43 9.98 -14.84 31.54
C SER A 43 10.91 -15.52 32.55
N GLY A 44 10.77 -15.16 33.83
CA GLY A 44 11.36 -15.81 35.02
C GLY A 44 12.69 -15.18 35.46
N VAL A 45 12.88 -14.66 36.67
CA VAL A 45 12.54 -15.23 37.99
C VAL A 45 12.23 -14.14 39.03
N SER A 46 11.31 -14.48 39.93
CA SER A 46 10.85 -13.86 41.18
C SER A 46 11.80 -12.93 41.93
N ASP A 47 11.26 -11.86 42.53
CA ASP A 47 10.98 -11.86 43.98
C ASP A 47 10.17 -10.63 44.45
N GLY A 48 9.13 -10.90 45.24
CA GLY A 48 8.66 -10.01 46.31
C GLY A 48 7.60 -8.96 45.99
N ASN A 49 6.33 -9.33 46.01
CA ASN A 49 5.40 -8.96 47.09
C ASN A 49 3.96 -9.37 46.73
N SER A 50 3.39 -10.24 47.55
CA SER A 50 2.05 -10.81 47.37
C SER A 50 0.94 -9.77 47.58
N GLY A 51 -0.02 -9.76 46.66
CA GLY A 51 -1.41 -9.93 47.06
C GLY A 51 -2.29 -8.70 47.14
N VAL A 52 -2.40 -7.93 46.04
CA VAL A 52 -3.71 -7.43 45.60
C VAL A 52 -3.71 -7.51 44.07
N LEU A 53 -4.30 -8.58 43.52
CA LEU A 53 -4.74 -8.58 42.13
C LEU A 53 -5.88 -7.57 42.04
N GLN A 54 -5.54 -6.29 41.88
CA GLN A 54 -6.49 -5.33 41.36
C GLN A 54 -6.83 -5.80 39.95
N ASP A 55 -8.14 -5.95 39.72
CA ASP A 55 -8.78 -6.00 38.42
C ASP A 55 -8.29 -4.82 37.57
N HIS A 56 -7.11 -4.95 36.99
CA HIS A 56 -6.77 -4.22 35.78
C HIS A 56 -7.41 -5.03 34.68
N MET A 57 -8.73 -4.82 34.56
CA MET A 57 -9.41 -4.88 33.29
C MET A 57 -8.37 -4.51 32.24
N LEU A 58 -8.04 -5.47 31.36
CA LEU A 58 -7.64 -5.14 30.00
C LEU A 58 -8.44 -3.91 29.63
N PRO A 59 -7.86 -2.81 29.10
CA PRO A 59 -8.71 -1.82 28.49
C PRO A 59 -9.52 -2.64 27.49
N ALA A 60 -10.80 -2.82 27.81
CA ALA A 60 -11.77 -3.26 26.85
C ALA A 60 -11.47 -2.36 25.65
N PHE A 61 -11.37 -2.94 24.46
CA PHE A 61 -11.45 -2.13 23.26
C PHE A 61 -12.75 -1.36 23.40
N SER A 62 -12.68 -0.16 23.98
CA SER A 62 -13.82 0.71 24.14
C SER A 62 -14.28 0.93 22.71
N PRO A 63 -15.54 0.60 22.38
CA PRO A 63 -16.10 0.74 21.04
C PRO A 63 -16.33 2.23 20.71
N ASP A 64 -15.45 3.09 21.19
CA ASP A 64 -15.48 4.52 21.03
C ASP A 64 -15.04 4.83 19.60
N LEU A 65 -16.07 4.97 18.77
CA LEU A 65 -16.22 5.98 17.73
C LEU A 65 -14.89 6.66 17.37
N PHE A 66 -14.34 6.29 16.20
CA PHE A 66 -13.28 7.05 15.55
C PHE A 66 -13.53 8.54 15.74
N SER A 67 -12.50 9.27 16.14
CA SER A 67 -12.58 10.73 16.21
C SER A 67 -13.00 11.30 14.85
N PRO A 68 -13.67 12.46 14.80
CA PRO A 68 -14.06 13.09 13.53
C PRO A 68 -12.88 13.26 12.57
N GLU A 69 -11.68 13.56 13.09
CA GLU A 69 -10.45 13.67 12.30
C GLU A 69 -10.03 12.32 11.69
N GLU A 70 -10.18 11.23 12.42
CA GLU A 70 -9.90 9.88 11.90
C GLU A 70 -10.90 9.47 10.84
N LEU A 71 -12.20 9.76 11.03
CA LEU A 71 -13.21 9.52 10.01
C LEU A 71 -12.92 10.32 8.73
N ASP A 72 -12.50 11.57 8.86
CA ASP A 72 -12.09 12.38 7.70
C ASP A 72 -10.86 11.81 7.00
N LYS A 73 -9.89 11.28 7.75
CA LYS A 73 -8.76 10.52 7.17
C LYS A 73 -9.24 9.28 6.41
N GLN A 74 -10.21 8.54 6.93
CA GLN A 74 -10.79 7.39 6.23
C GLN A 74 -11.53 7.80 4.96
N ARG A 75 -12.32 8.88 5.00
CA ARG A 75 -12.98 9.43 3.81
C ARG A 75 -11.97 9.84 2.75
N GLU A 76 -10.86 10.44 3.18
CA GLU A 76 -9.80 10.88 2.28
C GLU A 76 -9.07 9.70 1.63
N ILE A 77 -8.86 8.59 2.37
CA ILE A 77 -8.37 7.34 1.80
C ILE A 77 -9.29 6.85 0.68
N LEU A 78 -10.61 6.82 0.92
CA LEU A 78 -11.59 6.38 -0.08
C LEU A 78 -11.68 7.32 -1.28
N ARG A 79 -11.64 8.65 -1.07
CA ARG A 79 -11.65 9.65 -2.16
C ARG A 79 -10.43 9.55 -3.06
N LYS A 80 -9.25 9.27 -2.49
CA LYS A 80 -7.99 9.13 -3.25
C LYS A 80 -7.80 7.75 -3.88
N ALA A 81 -8.53 6.73 -3.43
CA ALA A 81 -8.36 5.36 -3.87
C ALA A 81 -8.53 5.15 -5.39
N PRO A 82 -9.54 5.73 -6.08
CA PRO A 82 -9.71 5.54 -7.52
C PRO A 82 -8.51 6.01 -8.34
N LYS A 83 -7.92 7.15 -7.97
CA LYS A 83 -6.71 7.67 -8.61
C LYS A 83 -5.52 6.74 -8.36
N LYS A 84 -5.27 6.39 -7.08
CA LYS A 84 -4.18 5.48 -6.72
C LYS A 84 -4.28 4.12 -7.43
N TYR A 85 -5.49 3.57 -7.53
CA TYR A 85 -5.75 2.35 -8.26
C TYR A 85 -5.37 2.49 -9.73
N ARG A 86 -5.83 3.55 -10.41
CA ARG A 86 -5.49 3.81 -11.81
C ARG A 86 -3.98 3.87 -12.03
N ASP A 87 -3.29 4.68 -11.24
CA ASP A 87 -1.85 4.88 -11.35
C ASP A 87 -1.09 3.56 -11.14
N ILE A 88 -1.47 2.76 -10.14
CA ILE A 88 -0.84 1.44 -9.88
C ILE A 88 -1.18 0.46 -11.01
N SER A 89 -2.43 0.42 -11.47
CA SER A 89 -2.89 -0.50 -12.51
C SER A 89 -2.23 -0.21 -13.86
N GLU A 90 -2.06 1.05 -14.23
CA GLU A 90 -1.34 1.47 -15.44
C GLU A 90 0.13 1.04 -15.36
N ASN A 91 0.77 1.20 -14.21
CA ASN A 91 2.15 0.74 -14.02
C ASN A 91 2.28 -0.79 -14.10
N ILE A 92 1.32 -1.56 -13.55
CA ILE A 92 1.28 -3.02 -13.70
C ILE A 92 1.09 -3.37 -15.19
N SER A 93 0.12 -2.77 -15.87
CA SER A 93 -0.15 -3.06 -17.28
C SER A 93 1.06 -2.71 -18.17
N GLY A 94 1.70 -1.56 -17.95
CA GLY A 94 2.91 -1.16 -18.66
C GLY A 94 4.06 -2.13 -18.38
N ALA A 95 4.23 -2.54 -17.13
CA ALA A 95 5.26 -3.51 -16.77
C ALA A 95 5.00 -4.90 -17.38
N LEU A 96 3.74 -5.33 -17.47
CA LEU A 96 3.37 -6.60 -18.11
C LEU A 96 3.44 -6.53 -19.65
N ALA A 97 3.12 -5.40 -20.27
CA ALA A 97 3.20 -5.22 -21.72
C ALA A 97 4.64 -5.26 -22.27
N LEU A 98 5.62 -4.99 -21.41
CA LEU A 98 7.05 -5.14 -21.75
C LEU A 98 7.51 -6.61 -21.76
N TYR A 99 6.66 -7.56 -21.33
CA TYR A 99 6.92 -8.97 -21.58
C TYR A 99 6.62 -9.27 -23.05
N PRO A 100 7.61 -9.69 -23.84
CA PRO A 100 7.36 -10.04 -25.22
C PRO A 100 6.55 -11.34 -25.26
N GLU A 101 5.26 -11.23 -25.56
CA GLU A 101 4.58 -12.31 -26.27
C GLU A 101 5.20 -12.39 -27.68
N GLN A 102 6.21 -13.25 -27.82
CA GLN A 102 6.61 -13.87 -29.09
C GLN A 102 7.22 -13.01 -30.22
N SER A 103 7.72 -11.80 -30.02
CA SER A 103 8.47 -11.11 -31.09
C SER A 103 9.97 -11.40 -31.05
N PHE A 104 10.43 -12.08 -32.10
CA PHE A 104 11.82 -12.19 -32.52
C PHE A 104 12.46 -10.79 -32.55
N GLU A 105 13.39 -10.49 -31.63
CA GLU A 105 14.62 -9.67 -31.81
C GLU A 105 15.13 -8.99 -30.52
N THR A 106 14.38 -8.95 -29.42
CA THR A 106 14.89 -8.44 -28.13
C THR A 106 14.87 -9.52 -27.07
N SER A 107 15.93 -10.33 -27.02
CA SER A 107 16.18 -11.17 -25.87
C SER A 107 16.54 -10.28 -24.68
N PHE A 108 15.55 -9.93 -23.85
CA PHE A 108 15.86 -9.44 -22.52
C PHE A 108 16.79 -10.45 -21.84
N ASN A 109 17.91 -9.96 -21.30
CA ASN A 109 18.80 -10.79 -20.52
C ASN A 109 18.10 -11.22 -19.21
N ALA A 110 18.63 -12.24 -18.52
CA ALA A 110 17.99 -12.77 -17.32
C ALA A 110 17.82 -11.72 -16.20
N GLU A 111 18.73 -10.75 -16.14
CA GLU A 111 18.72 -9.67 -15.16
C GLU A 111 17.59 -8.67 -15.43
N GLU A 112 17.36 -8.28 -16.69
CA GLU A 112 16.27 -7.39 -17.07
C GLU A 112 14.90 -8.02 -16.82
N LYS A 113 14.75 -9.32 -17.12
CA LYS A 113 13.53 -10.08 -16.78
C LYS A 113 13.30 -10.12 -15.26
N GLN A 114 14.37 -10.29 -14.48
CA GLN A 114 14.27 -10.28 -13.02
C GLN A 114 13.90 -8.88 -12.49
N ALA A 115 14.52 -7.82 -13.00
CA ALA A 115 14.21 -6.45 -12.61
C ALA A 115 12.75 -6.08 -12.95
N GLN A 116 12.28 -6.53 -14.11
CA GLN A 116 10.89 -6.35 -14.52
C GLN A 116 9.92 -7.06 -13.58
N ARG A 117 10.23 -8.32 -13.24
CA ARG A 117 9.42 -9.11 -12.29
C ARG A 117 9.37 -8.45 -10.91
N GLN A 118 10.49 -7.93 -10.43
CA GLN A 118 10.56 -7.18 -9.17
C GLN A 118 9.70 -5.91 -9.23
N THR A 119 9.67 -5.23 -10.38
CA THR A 119 8.83 -4.05 -10.61
C THR A 119 7.35 -4.40 -10.55
N VAL A 120 6.92 -5.48 -11.21
CA VAL A 120 5.53 -5.97 -11.13
C VAL A 120 5.18 -6.37 -9.70
N GLN A 121 6.07 -7.08 -8.98
CA GLN A 121 5.87 -7.44 -7.57
C GLN A 121 5.75 -6.22 -6.66
N LEU A 122 6.51 -5.16 -6.91
CA LEU A 122 6.42 -3.90 -6.19
C LEU A 122 5.05 -3.24 -6.40
N HIS A 123 4.59 -3.12 -7.65
CA HIS A 123 3.28 -2.54 -7.93
C HIS A 123 2.13 -3.41 -7.41
N LEU A 124 2.28 -4.74 -7.44
CA LEU A 124 1.34 -5.68 -6.83
C LEU A 124 1.25 -5.48 -5.31
N SER A 125 2.37 -5.29 -4.62
CA SER A 125 2.33 -5.03 -3.17
C SER A 125 1.65 -3.69 -2.85
N ARG A 126 1.87 -2.66 -3.68
CA ARG A 126 1.14 -1.37 -3.58
C ARG A 126 -0.36 -1.54 -3.78
N LEU A 127 -0.77 -2.39 -4.72
CA LEU A 127 -2.18 -2.69 -4.99
C LEU A 127 -2.84 -3.43 -3.81
N ILE A 128 -2.14 -4.41 -3.22
CA ILE A 128 -2.60 -5.14 -2.02
C ILE A 128 -2.77 -4.18 -0.83
N SER A 129 -1.79 -3.30 -0.60
CA SER A 129 -1.84 -2.30 0.47
C SER A 129 -2.99 -1.32 0.29
N LEU A 130 -3.25 -0.88 -0.95
CA LEU A 130 -4.40 -0.04 -1.26
C LEU A 130 -5.72 -0.74 -0.91
N GLY A 131 -5.88 -2.01 -1.31
CA GLY A 131 -7.07 -2.81 -0.98
C GLY A 131 -7.30 -2.94 0.52
N LYS A 132 -6.23 -3.18 1.30
CA LYS A 132 -6.30 -3.24 2.77
C LYS A 132 -6.70 -1.90 3.40
N ASN A 133 -6.11 -0.81 2.95
CA ASN A 133 -6.44 0.53 3.44
C ASN A 133 -7.91 0.88 3.15
N MET A 134 -8.41 0.53 1.97
CA MET A 134 -9.83 0.71 1.63
C MET A 134 -10.73 -0.15 2.50
N GLU A 135 -10.39 -1.41 2.74
CA GLU A 135 -11.20 -2.30 3.59
C GLU A 135 -11.31 -1.75 5.02
N MET A 136 -10.21 -1.23 5.58
CA MET A 136 -10.23 -0.58 6.90
C MET A 136 -11.10 0.68 6.89
N ALA A 137 -10.96 1.53 5.86
CA ALA A 137 -11.73 2.77 5.74
C ALA A 137 -13.24 2.51 5.58
N ILE A 138 -13.64 1.53 4.75
CA ILE A 138 -15.04 1.12 4.58
C ILE A 138 -15.60 0.61 5.91
N LYS A 139 -14.86 -0.25 6.63
CA LYS A 139 -15.29 -0.78 7.93
C LYS A 139 -15.43 0.32 8.99
N ALA A 140 -14.54 1.32 8.98
CA ALA A 140 -14.58 2.43 9.90
C ALA A 140 -15.79 3.33 9.67
N LEU A 141 -16.05 3.70 8.41
CA LEU A 141 -17.13 4.61 8.03
C LEU A 141 -18.52 3.94 8.05
N GLY A 142 -18.60 2.66 7.68
CA GLY A 142 -19.86 1.89 7.73
C GLY A 142 -20.40 1.71 9.14
N ARG A 143 -19.57 1.84 10.18
CA ARG A 143 -20.00 1.86 11.59
C ARG A 143 -20.56 3.22 12.03
N GLY A 144 -20.19 4.30 11.34
CA GLY A 144 -20.63 5.67 11.64
C GLY A 144 -21.96 6.06 10.99
N GLY A 145 -22.50 5.24 10.08
CA GLY A 145 -23.77 5.51 9.39
C GLY A 145 -23.70 6.61 8.31
N GLU A 146 -22.50 6.95 7.83
CA GLU A 146 -22.27 8.09 6.94
C GLU A 146 -21.95 7.68 5.49
N ASP A 147 -22.36 8.52 4.53
CA ASP A 147 -21.97 8.51 3.11
C ASP A 147 -22.10 7.16 2.36
N GLN A 148 -23.28 6.53 2.44
CA GLN A 148 -23.59 5.28 1.71
C GLN A 148 -23.13 5.27 0.23
N PRO A 149 -23.32 6.34 -0.57
CA PRO A 149 -22.85 6.35 -1.97
C PRO A 149 -21.32 6.26 -2.12
N LEU A 150 -20.55 6.77 -1.15
CA LEU A 150 -19.10 6.64 -1.14
C LEU A 150 -18.70 5.20 -0.77
N LEU A 151 -19.39 4.60 0.21
CA LEU A 151 -19.13 3.23 0.65
C LEU A 151 -19.44 2.21 -0.44
N ASP A 152 -20.55 2.37 -1.17
CA ASP A 152 -20.93 1.49 -2.28
C ASP A 152 -19.86 1.52 -3.38
N LYS A 153 -19.50 2.71 -3.87
CA LYS A 153 -18.43 2.90 -4.88
C LYS A 153 -17.08 2.38 -4.41
N SER A 154 -16.76 2.56 -3.13
CA SER A 154 -15.50 2.09 -2.55
C SER A 154 -15.47 0.57 -2.43
N SER A 155 -16.61 -0.06 -2.12
CA SER A 155 -16.74 -1.51 -2.05
C SER A 155 -16.62 -2.15 -3.43
N GLU A 156 -17.24 -1.57 -4.45
CA GLU A 156 -17.08 -1.97 -5.85
C GLU A 156 -15.62 -1.87 -6.28
N LEU A 157 -14.95 -0.74 -6.05
CA LEU A 157 -13.54 -0.58 -6.38
C LEU A 157 -12.65 -1.57 -5.62
N ARG A 158 -12.95 -1.89 -4.36
CA ARG A 158 -12.22 -2.91 -3.60
C ARG A 158 -12.37 -4.30 -4.22
N ALA A 159 -13.54 -4.64 -4.76
CA ALA A 159 -13.73 -5.89 -5.49
C ALA A 159 -12.85 -5.94 -6.75
N ILE A 160 -12.85 -4.86 -7.54
CA ILE A 160 -12.00 -4.71 -8.74
C ILE A 160 -10.50 -4.85 -8.40
N ILE A 161 -10.05 -4.23 -7.31
CA ILE A 161 -8.66 -4.36 -6.82
C ILE A 161 -8.34 -5.82 -6.50
N SER A 162 -9.28 -6.54 -5.87
CA SER A 162 -9.08 -7.95 -5.48
C SER A 162 -8.92 -8.84 -6.71
N GLU A 163 -9.77 -8.67 -7.72
CA GLU A 163 -9.68 -9.39 -9.00
C GLU A 163 -8.33 -9.12 -9.68
N ARG A 164 -7.94 -7.85 -9.77
CA ARG A 164 -6.67 -7.46 -10.42
C ARG A 164 -5.44 -8.04 -9.70
N VAL A 165 -5.46 -8.15 -8.37
CA VAL A 165 -4.40 -8.81 -7.60
C VAL A 165 -4.29 -10.29 -7.99
N ILE A 166 -5.42 -10.99 -8.09
CA ILE A 166 -5.47 -12.41 -8.47
C ILE A 166 -4.92 -12.59 -9.88
N ASP A 167 -5.37 -11.79 -10.85
CA ASP A 167 -4.92 -11.86 -12.24
C ASP A 167 -3.42 -11.62 -12.38
N THR A 168 -2.89 -10.61 -11.67
CA THR A 168 -1.46 -10.27 -11.69
C THR A 168 -0.63 -11.39 -11.05
N GLN A 169 -1.10 -11.98 -9.95
CA GLN A 169 -0.43 -13.12 -9.31
C GLN A 169 -0.40 -14.35 -10.22
N LYS A 170 -1.50 -14.62 -10.92
CA LYS A 170 -1.59 -15.71 -11.89
C LYS A 170 -0.57 -15.53 -13.02
N HIS A 171 -0.49 -14.33 -13.60
CA HIS A 171 0.49 -14.03 -14.64
C HIS A 171 1.94 -14.25 -14.16
N LEU A 172 2.27 -13.74 -12.97
CA LEU A 172 3.60 -13.93 -12.37
C LEU A 172 3.94 -15.40 -12.05
N ALA A 173 2.94 -16.25 -11.83
CA ALA A 173 3.12 -17.68 -11.59
C ALA A 173 3.32 -18.46 -12.90
N GLU A 174 2.54 -18.16 -13.93
CA GLU A 174 2.66 -18.79 -15.26
C GLU A 174 4.03 -18.53 -15.89
N GLU A 175 4.62 -17.35 -15.65
CA GLU A 175 5.98 -17.03 -16.07
C GLU A 175 7.06 -17.88 -15.40
N THR A 176 6.88 -18.31 -14.15
CA THR A 176 7.89 -19.14 -13.46
C THR A 176 7.91 -20.60 -13.91
N THR A 177 6.87 -21.03 -14.61
CA THR A 177 6.72 -22.42 -15.09
C THR A 177 7.21 -22.62 -16.53
N LYS A 178 7.60 -21.55 -17.23
CA LYS A 178 8.16 -21.57 -18.59
C LYS A 178 9.67 -21.45 -18.56
#